data_AF-A0AA41SB58-F1
#
_entry.id   AF-A0AA41SB58-F1
#
_cell.length_a   1.000
_cell.length_b   1.000
_cell.length_c   1.000
_cell.angle_alpha   90.00
_cell.angle_beta   90.00
_cell.angle_gamma   90.00
#
_symmetry.space_group_name_H-M   'P 1'
#
loop_
_entity.id
_entity.type
_entity.pdbx_description
1 polymer ?
#
loop_
_entity_poly.entity_id
_entity_poly.type
_entity_poly.pdbx_seq_one_letter_code
_entity_poly.pdbx_strand_id
1 'polypeptide(L)'
;IDLGNDTEFLNKKKENLLGDLEVLSKKNSAMQSDICSLEERKTILENEVESLSNEKTQLESDAELLKKEKTKMQTDFEFLNREKSTVQADICLLSEIKSDLGSEIESLYREKSVLGNDTELLNKEKENMLGDLEVLSKEKSAMQSEICSLEEKKTILENEVESLSNEKAQLGSDAELLNKEKTKLQTDFEFLNKEMSAVQADICLLSENKTVSGSEMESLSKEKTDLGNETDLLTKEKMNLLGDLASLNKEKAAVQSDICLLSEQKTVLGSEIEELCKDKTKLGNDTELLNKEKTNLLGDLATLNKEKSTVQSDLCLPEGKNTFLENEVELVSDEKTNLGNESELLNKDKTKLVSDLEVLSKEKFALQSDICSLEERKTILENEVESLNYDKIGLVFEFEYLNEDESAVQRNISLLEEKKFNVETEVLLLLKAKTKLGIESELLDKEKMKLQTDFESLNKEKSAIENDICSLNLKKTILESEIESLNNLKSTRLGTEALRLTYPEPSLNENGKRKAPESRIEKQKPRRKSLK
;
A
#
# COMPACT_ATOMS: atom_id res chain seq x y z
N ILE A 1 20.60 62.26 -215.27
CA ILE A 1 21.21 61.05 -214.66
C ILE A 1 22.08 61.54 -213.53
N ASP A 2 21.81 61.11 -212.31
CA ASP A 2 22.84 60.69 -211.37
C ASP A 2 22.24 59.59 -210.49
N LEU A 3 23.04 58.62 -210.08
CA LEU A 3 22.67 57.43 -209.32
C LEU A 3 23.57 57.21 -208.08
N GLY A 4 24.45 58.16 -207.76
CA GLY A 4 25.42 58.01 -206.66
C GLY A 4 24.83 57.91 -205.24
N ASN A 5 23.67 58.52 -204.97
CA ASN A 5 23.15 58.65 -203.60
C ASN A 5 22.64 57.34 -202.97
N ASP A 6 22.08 56.42 -203.77
CA ASP A 6 21.39 55.24 -203.22
C ASP A 6 22.35 54.16 -202.69
N THR A 7 23.55 54.05 -203.26
CA THR A 7 24.58 53.10 -202.80
C THR A 7 25.20 53.51 -201.47
N GLU A 8 25.38 54.81 -201.23
CA GLU A 8 25.87 55.34 -199.95
C GLU A 8 24.86 55.07 -198.81
N PHE A 9 23.56 55.28 -199.09
CA PHE A 9 22.49 55.00 -198.12
C PHE A 9 22.43 53.52 -197.72
N LEU A 10 22.57 52.60 -198.68
CA LEU A 10 22.54 51.15 -198.40
C LEU A 10 23.76 50.67 -197.61
N ASN A 11 24.97 51.18 -197.89
CA ASN A 11 26.15 50.85 -197.09
C ASN A 11 26.01 51.35 -195.64
N LYS A 12 25.54 52.59 -195.45
CA LYS A 12 25.31 53.17 -194.12
C LYS A 12 24.25 52.39 -193.33
N LYS A 13 23.21 51.89 -194.01
CA LYS A 13 22.21 50.99 -193.40
C LYS A 13 22.80 49.62 -193.01
N LYS A 14 23.75 49.10 -193.78
CA LYS A 14 24.47 47.84 -193.45
C LYS A 14 25.40 48.02 -192.25
N GLU A 15 26.12 49.14 -192.15
CA GLU A 15 26.94 49.47 -190.97
C GLU A 15 26.08 49.61 -189.72
N ASN A 16 24.94 50.32 -189.79
CA ASN A 16 23.99 50.41 -188.68
C ASN A 16 23.52 49.02 -188.23
N LEU A 17 23.10 48.14 -189.16
CA LEU A 17 22.65 46.79 -188.82
C LEU A 17 23.76 45.89 -188.24
N LEU A 18 25.02 46.11 -188.62
CA LEU A 18 26.17 45.44 -187.99
C LEU A 18 26.42 45.97 -186.58
N GLY A 19 26.31 47.28 -186.36
CA GLY A 19 26.35 47.90 -185.03
C GLY A 19 25.21 47.41 -184.13
N ASP A 20 23.98 47.33 -184.64
CA ASP A 20 22.83 46.78 -183.95
C ASP A 20 23.06 45.31 -183.56
N LEU A 21 23.63 44.50 -184.46
CA LEU A 21 23.97 43.09 -184.20
C LEU A 21 25.09 42.96 -183.14
N GLU A 22 26.10 43.82 -183.18
CA GLU A 22 27.18 43.83 -182.18
C GLU A 22 26.66 44.27 -180.80
N VAL A 23 25.76 45.26 -180.75
CA VAL A 23 25.03 45.67 -179.55
C VAL A 23 24.14 44.53 -179.04
N LEU A 24 23.43 43.82 -179.93
CA LEU A 24 22.61 42.66 -179.55
C LEU A 24 23.47 41.52 -178.99
N SER A 25 24.64 41.27 -179.60
CA SER A 25 25.61 40.26 -179.14
C SER A 25 26.16 40.61 -177.76
N LYS A 26 26.59 41.86 -177.55
CA LYS A 26 27.05 42.38 -176.25
C LYS A 26 25.94 42.35 -175.20
N LYS A 27 24.70 42.61 -175.58
CA LYS A 27 23.53 42.52 -174.68
C LYS A 27 23.20 41.07 -174.35
N ASN A 28 23.33 40.14 -175.30
CA ASN A 28 23.09 38.72 -175.05
C ASN A 28 24.16 38.10 -174.16
N SER A 29 25.44 38.43 -174.35
CA SER A 29 26.51 37.98 -173.44
C SER A 29 26.42 38.65 -172.06
N ALA A 30 25.98 39.91 -171.97
CA ALA A 30 25.63 40.53 -170.68
C ALA A 30 24.47 39.79 -169.99
N MET A 31 23.35 39.56 -170.69
CA MET A 31 22.22 38.79 -170.13
C MET A 31 22.61 37.36 -169.74
N GLN A 32 23.52 36.72 -170.46
CA GLN A 32 24.03 35.39 -170.11
C GLN A 32 24.95 35.44 -168.87
N SER A 33 25.71 36.51 -168.69
CA SER A 33 26.45 36.78 -167.44
C SER A 33 25.51 37.07 -166.26
N ASP A 34 24.42 37.82 -166.49
CA ASP A 34 23.39 38.10 -165.49
C ASP A 34 22.68 36.79 -165.08
N ILE A 35 22.38 35.91 -166.03
CA ILE A 35 21.80 34.57 -165.77
C ILE A 35 22.74 33.74 -164.89
N CYS A 36 24.02 33.59 -165.26
CA CYS A 36 24.97 32.84 -164.42
C CYS A 36 25.10 33.44 -163.01
N SER A 37 25.15 34.77 -162.88
CA SER A 37 25.20 35.43 -161.57
C SER A 37 23.92 35.24 -160.75
N LEU A 38 22.75 35.18 -161.40
CA LEU A 38 21.48 34.86 -160.77
C LEU A 38 21.38 33.38 -160.37
N GLU A 39 21.99 32.45 -161.12
CA GLU A 39 22.07 31.02 -160.77
C GLU A 39 23.04 30.77 -159.61
N GLU A 40 24.20 31.44 -159.58
CA GLU A 40 25.08 31.49 -158.41
C GLU A 40 24.35 32.06 -157.19
N ARG A 41 23.67 33.20 -157.33
CA ARG A 41 22.94 33.80 -156.21
C ARG A 41 21.72 32.98 -155.77
N LYS A 42 21.08 32.24 -156.68
CA LYS A 42 20.02 31.28 -156.37
C LYS A 42 20.56 30.14 -155.52
N THR A 43 21.66 29.50 -155.94
CA THR A 43 22.24 28.38 -155.19
C THR A 43 22.80 28.81 -153.83
N ILE A 44 23.34 30.02 -153.71
CA ILE A 44 23.69 30.62 -152.41
C ILE A 44 22.44 30.76 -151.52
N LEU A 45 21.34 31.31 -152.03
CA LEU A 45 20.09 31.47 -151.27
C LEU A 45 19.43 30.12 -150.92
N GLU A 46 19.54 29.10 -151.78
CA GLU A 46 19.03 27.75 -151.48
C GLU A 46 19.83 27.11 -150.33
N ASN A 47 21.16 27.24 -150.33
CA ASN A 47 22.02 26.82 -149.22
C ASN A 47 21.76 27.61 -147.93
N GLU A 48 21.51 28.92 -148.01
CA GLU A 48 21.17 29.77 -146.87
C GLU A 48 19.81 29.36 -146.25
N VAL A 49 18.80 29.08 -147.09
CA VAL A 49 17.49 28.56 -146.65
C VAL A 49 17.62 27.16 -146.00
N GLU A 50 18.45 26.28 -146.54
CA GLU A 50 18.73 24.97 -145.91
C GLU A 50 19.44 25.14 -144.55
N SER A 51 20.45 26.03 -144.47
CA SER A 51 21.15 26.34 -143.21
C SER A 51 20.19 26.91 -142.16
N LEU A 52 19.35 27.88 -142.52
CA LEU A 52 18.36 28.49 -141.63
C LEU A 52 17.26 27.49 -141.23
N SER A 53 16.88 26.55 -142.11
CA SER A 53 15.96 25.47 -141.78
C SER A 53 16.57 24.52 -140.74
N ASN A 54 17.84 24.15 -140.91
CA ASN A 54 18.56 23.30 -139.95
C ASN A 54 18.73 24.01 -138.59
N GLU A 55 19.17 25.27 -138.58
CA GLU A 55 19.26 26.09 -137.36
C GLU A 55 17.91 26.19 -136.65
N LYS A 56 16.82 26.44 -137.40
CA LYS A 56 15.47 26.45 -136.85
C LYS A 56 15.11 25.12 -136.18
N THR A 57 15.38 23.97 -136.81
CA THR A 57 15.06 22.66 -136.19
C THR A 57 15.89 22.38 -134.95
N GLN A 58 17.15 22.87 -134.89
CA GLN A 58 17.97 22.80 -133.69
C GLN A 58 17.38 23.66 -132.56
N LEU A 59 16.99 24.91 -132.85
CA LEU A 59 16.34 25.80 -131.88
C LEU A 59 14.98 25.26 -131.40
N GLU A 60 14.20 24.58 -132.24
CA GLU A 60 12.97 23.90 -131.85
C GLU A 60 13.25 22.72 -130.90
N SER A 61 14.31 21.94 -131.15
CA SER A 61 14.79 20.88 -130.25
C SER A 61 15.28 21.43 -128.90
N ASP A 62 16.09 22.48 -128.92
CA ASP A 62 16.64 23.10 -127.70
C ASP A 62 15.54 23.77 -126.87
N ALA A 63 14.53 24.37 -127.51
CA ALA A 63 13.34 24.87 -126.83
C ALA A 63 12.51 23.74 -126.18
N GLU A 64 12.42 22.57 -126.81
CA GLU A 64 11.82 21.39 -126.18
C GLU A 64 12.61 20.86 -124.98
N LEU A 65 13.95 20.84 -125.07
CA LEU A 65 14.82 20.43 -123.96
C LEU A 65 14.70 21.40 -122.77
N LEU A 66 14.84 22.71 -123.00
CA LEU A 66 14.66 23.74 -121.99
C LEU A 66 13.26 23.72 -121.35
N LYS A 67 12.22 23.36 -122.12
CA LYS A 67 10.86 23.16 -121.60
C LYS A 67 10.78 21.95 -120.66
N LYS A 68 11.42 20.83 -121.02
CA LYS A 68 11.50 19.60 -120.19
C LYS A 68 12.30 19.87 -118.90
N GLU A 69 13.44 20.55 -119.00
CA GLU A 69 14.24 20.96 -117.84
C GLU A 69 13.47 21.91 -116.92
N LYS A 70 12.79 22.92 -117.47
CA LYS A 70 11.94 23.83 -116.70
C LYS A 70 10.85 23.08 -115.92
N THR A 71 10.17 22.11 -116.56
CA THR A 71 9.16 21.30 -115.85
C THR A 71 9.78 20.45 -114.74
N LYS A 72 10.99 19.91 -114.94
CA LYS A 72 11.70 19.16 -113.90
C LYS A 72 12.12 20.07 -112.74
N MET A 73 12.73 21.22 -113.02
CA MET A 73 13.11 22.19 -111.97
C MET A 73 11.89 22.67 -111.17
N GLN A 74 10.72 22.79 -111.80
CA GLN A 74 9.48 23.09 -111.09
C GLN A 74 9.05 21.94 -110.16
N THR A 75 9.05 20.68 -110.62
CA THR A 75 8.73 19.54 -109.73
C THR A 75 9.74 19.35 -108.60
N ASP A 76 11.03 19.58 -108.87
CA ASP A 76 12.10 19.51 -107.88
C ASP A 76 11.94 20.63 -106.82
N PHE A 77 11.51 21.84 -107.23
CA PHE A 77 11.19 22.94 -106.32
C PHE A 77 9.92 22.69 -105.48
N GLU A 78 8.86 22.14 -106.08
CA GLU A 78 7.64 21.76 -105.37
C GLU A 78 7.90 20.65 -104.33
N PHE A 79 8.79 19.69 -104.66
CA PHE A 79 9.28 18.68 -103.73
C PHE A 79 10.10 19.27 -102.57
N LEU A 80 11.10 20.10 -102.87
CA LEU A 80 11.94 20.77 -101.86
C LEU A 80 11.12 21.65 -100.90
N ASN A 81 10.10 22.35 -101.42
CA ASN A 81 9.22 23.17 -100.57
C ASN A 81 8.31 22.31 -99.67
N ARG A 82 7.96 21.08 -100.09
CA ARG A 82 7.27 20.10 -99.26
C ARG A 82 8.20 19.56 -98.16
N GLU A 83 9.43 19.15 -98.49
CA GLU A 83 10.40 18.69 -97.49
C GLU A 83 10.70 19.78 -96.45
N LYS A 84 10.91 21.02 -96.89
CA LYS A 84 11.06 22.19 -96.01
C LYS A 84 9.88 22.32 -95.04
N SER A 85 8.65 22.09 -95.51
CA SER A 85 7.45 22.18 -94.68
C SER A 85 7.39 21.04 -93.64
N THR A 86 7.80 19.82 -94.01
CA THR A 86 7.94 18.69 -93.07
C THR A 86 8.99 19.01 -92.00
N VAL A 87 10.20 19.40 -92.40
CA VAL A 87 11.30 19.72 -91.47
C VAL A 87 10.93 20.87 -90.53
N GLN A 88 10.15 21.86 -91.00
CA GLN A 88 9.64 22.93 -90.15
C GLN A 88 8.64 22.42 -89.10
N ALA A 89 7.78 21.45 -89.44
CA ALA A 89 6.89 20.80 -88.46
C ALA A 89 7.68 19.94 -87.45
N ASP A 90 8.68 19.19 -87.90
CA ASP A 90 9.56 18.40 -87.03
C ASP A 90 10.31 19.30 -86.02
N ILE A 91 10.77 20.48 -86.46
CA ILE A 91 11.40 21.48 -85.59
C ILE A 91 10.43 22.03 -84.53
N CYS A 92 9.15 22.25 -84.88
CA CYS A 92 8.13 22.63 -83.91
C CYS A 92 7.90 21.54 -82.87
N LEU A 93 7.68 20.29 -83.30
CA LEU A 93 7.48 19.14 -82.40
C LEU A 93 8.68 18.91 -81.47
N LEU A 94 9.91 19.02 -81.99
CA LEU A 94 11.12 18.93 -81.16
C LEU A 94 11.25 20.09 -80.17
N SER A 95 10.72 21.27 -80.48
CA SER A 95 10.68 22.40 -79.55
C SER A 95 9.63 22.21 -78.44
N GLU A 96 8.49 21.60 -78.74
CA GLU A 96 7.44 21.23 -77.78
C GLU A 96 7.95 20.14 -76.83
N ILE A 97 8.46 19.02 -77.37
CA ILE A 97 9.08 17.92 -76.59
C ILE A 97 10.20 18.44 -75.67
N LYS A 98 11.01 19.40 -76.12
CA LYS A 98 12.06 20.03 -75.31
C LYS A 98 11.49 20.87 -74.16
N SER A 99 10.36 21.54 -74.36
CA SER A 99 9.67 22.31 -73.32
C SER A 99 9.06 21.40 -72.26
N ASP A 100 8.45 20.29 -72.69
CA ASP A 100 7.84 19.30 -71.80
C ASP A 100 8.89 18.59 -70.95
N LEU A 101 9.99 18.12 -71.57
CA LEU A 101 11.13 17.53 -70.85
C LEU A 101 11.79 18.51 -69.88
N GLY A 102 11.87 19.80 -70.21
CA GLY A 102 12.34 20.83 -69.29
C GLY A 102 11.43 21.00 -68.07
N SER A 103 10.12 20.96 -68.30
CA SER A 103 9.09 21.07 -67.25
C SER A 103 9.09 19.85 -66.31
N GLU A 104 9.29 18.66 -66.87
CA GLU A 104 9.40 17.40 -66.13
C GLU A 104 10.68 17.35 -65.27
N ILE A 105 11.83 17.76 -65.83
CA ILE A 105 13.10 17.87 -65.08
C ILE A 105 12.94 18.82 -63.88
N GLU A 106 12.30 19.98 -64.08
CA GLU A 106 11.96 20.92 -63.02
C GLU A 106 11.00 20.33 -61.96
N SER A 107 10.07 19.46 -62.38
CA SER A 107 9.18 18.72 -61.47
C SER A 107 9.97 17.74 -60.58
N LEU A 108 10.81 16.92 -61.20
CA LEU A 108 11.66 15.93 -60.52
C LEU A 108 12.68 16.57 -59.59
N TYR A 109 13.21 17.77 -59.91
CA TYR A 109 14.05 18.53 -58.98
C TYR A 109 13.28 19.00 -57.74
N ARG A 110 12.01 19.43 -57.89
CA ARG A 110 11.15 19.78 -56.75
C ARG A 110 10.82 18.56 -55.89
N GLU A 111 10.40 17.45 -56.49
CA GLU A 111 10.12 16.20 -55.78
C GLU A 111 11.34 15.71 -55.00
N LYS A 112 12.52 15.68 -55.63
CA LYS A 112 13.79 15.34 -54.98
C LYS A 112 14.11 16.25 -53.80
N SER A 113 13.77 17.54 -53.87
CA SER A 113 13.97 18.48 -52.75
C SER A 113 13.00 18.22 -51.60
N VAL A 114 11.76 17.84 -51.88
CA VAL A 114 10.77 17.46 -50.85
C VAL A 114 11.21 16.17 -50.15
N LEU A 115 11.53 15.12 -50.91
CA LEU A 115 12.05 13.85 -50.37
C LEU A 115 13.32 14.03 -49.52
N GLY A 116 14.18 15.00 -49.87
CA GLY A 116 15.35 15.38 -49.06
C GLY A 116 14.96 15.96 -47.69
N ASN A 117 14.01 16.90 -47.68
CA ASN A 117 13.49 17.50 -46.45
C ASN A 117 12.77 16.47 -45.56
N ASP A 118 11.92 15.62 -46.16
CA ASP A 118 11.20 14.56 -45.44
C ASP A 118 12.17 13.54 -44.82
N THR A 119 13.26 13.22 -45.53
CA THR A 119 14.35 12.39 -45.00
C THR A 119 15.06 13.06 -43.82
N GLU A 120 15.26 14.37 -43.83
CA GLU A 120 15.86 15.10 -42.70
C GLU A 120 14.92 15.13 -41.49
N LEU A 121 13.61 15.32 -41.70
CA LEU A 121 12.59 15.30 -40.65
C LEU A 121 12.48 13.91 -40.01
N LEU A 122 12.41 12.83 -40.80
CA LEU A 122 12.37 11.46 -40.30
C LEU A 122 13.63 11.07 -39.51
N ASN A 123 14.80 11.59 -39.87
CA ASN A 123 16.01 11.37 -39.08
C ASN A 123 15.96 12.10 -37.73
N LYS A 124 15.44 13.34 -37.69
CA LYS A 124 15.23 14.08 -36.42
C LYS A 124 14.20 13.41 -35.51
N GLU A 125 13.09 12.94 -36.08
CA GLU A 125 12.07 12.18 -35.34
C GLU A 125 12.64 10.88 -34.75
N LYS A 126 13.46 10.16 -35.53
CA LYS A 126 14.20 8.98 -35.09
C LYS A 126 15.22 9.29 -33.98
N GLU A 127 15.95 10.41 -34.07
CA GLU A 127 16.89 10.83 -33.01
C GLU A 127 16.15 11.18 -31.71
N ASN A 128 15.01 11.86 -31.79
CA ASN A 128 14.15 12.12 -30.64
C ASN A 128 13.65 10.82 -29.99
N MET A 129 13.10 9.88 -30.79
CA MET A 129 12.63 8.58 -30.28
C MET A 129 13.75 7.75 -29.65
N LEU A 130 15.00 7.89 -30.09
CA LEU A 130 16.15 7.25 -29.45
C LEU A 130 16.48 7.89 -28.09
N GLY A 131 16.34 9.22 -27.97
CA GLY A 131 16.45 9.94 -26.70
C GLY A 131 15.38 9.52 -25.70
N ASP A 132 14.11 9.46 -26.14
CA ASP A 132 12.98 9.01 -25.31
C ASP A 132 13.18 7.56 -24.83
N LEU A 133 13.70 6.68 -25.68
CA LEU A 133 14.06 5.30 -25.32
C LEU A 133 15.16 5.24 -24.25
N GLU A 134 16.16 6.13 -24.33
CA GLU A 134 17.23 6.21 -23.33
C GLU A 134 16.71 6.73 -21.98
N VAL A 135 15.80 7.72 -21.98
CA VAL A 135 15.12 8.21 -20.78
C VAL A 135 14.29 7.10 -20.14
N LEU A 136 13.42 6.45 -20.91
CA LEU A 136 12.57 5.36 -20.43
C LEU A 136 13.39 4.17 -19.89
N SER A 137 14.56 3.91 -20.48
CA SER A 137 15.50 2.89 -19.97
C SER A 137 16.12 3.27 -18.62
N LYS A 138 16.36 4.57 -18.37
CA LYS A 138 16.86 5.07 -17.07
C LYS A 138 15.76 5.05 -16.02
N GLU A 139 14.55 5.51 -16.35
CA GLU A 139 13.38 5.45 -15.47
C GLU A 139 13.06 4.01 -15.04
N LYS A 140 13.01 3.07 -15.99
CA LYS A 140 12.84 1.64 -15.70
C LYS A 140 13.91 1.10 -14.74
N SER A 141 15.16 1.52 -14.91
CA SER A 141 16.28 1.09 -14.05
C SER A 141 16.16 1.68 -12.64
N ALA A 142 15.71 2.92 -12.52
CA ALA A 142 15.44 3.57 -11.23
C ALA A 142 14.28 2.89 -10.49
N MET A 143 13.13 2.67 -11.16
CA MET A 143 11.99 1.95 -10.58
C MET A 143 12.37 0.53 -10.14
N GLN A 144 13.22 -0.17 -10.90
CA GLN A 144 13.68 -1.50 -10.52
C GLN A 144 14.58 -1.47 -9.27
N SER A 145 15.40 -0.42 -9.08
CA SER A 145 16.16 -0.23 -7.84
C SER A 145 15.27 0.14 -6.65
N GLU A 146 14.19 0.89 -6.87
CA GLU A 146 13.21 1.24 -5.84
C GLU A 146 12.43 0.01 -5.36
N ILE A 147 12.00 -0.86 -6.30
CA ILE A 147 11.36 -2.15 -5.99
C ILE A 147 12.26 -3.00 -5.09
N CYS A 148 13.54 -3.17 -5.43
CA CYS A 148 14.48 -3.93 -4.58
C CYS A 148 14.60 -3.34 -3.16
N SER A 149 14.66 -2.01 -3.02
CA SER A 149 14.71 -1.35 -1.70
C SER A 149 13.42 -1.52 -0.90
N LEU A 150 12.27 -1.60 -1.56
CA LEU A 150 10.99 -1.91 -0.92
C LEU A 150 10.90 -3.39 -0.50
N GLU A 151 11.47 -4.32 -1.26
CA GLU A 151 11.59 -5.74 -0.88
C GLU A 151 12.53 -5.93 0.32
N GLU A 152 13.65 -5.20 0.38
CA GLU A 152 14.55 -5.16 1.56
C GLU A 152 13.81 -4.63 2.80
N LYS A 153 13.14 -3.47 2.69
CA LYS A 153 12.33 -2.89 3.80
C LYS A 153 11.23 -3.82 4.28
N LYS A 154 10.51 -4.47 3.34
CA LYS A 154 9.49 -5.48 3.65
C LYS A 154 10.09 -6.63 4.45
N THR A 155 11.25 -7.15 4.02
CA THR A 155 11.94 -8.26 4.71
C THR A 155 12.37 -7.86 6.12
N ILE A 156 12.81 -6.61 6.34
CA ILE A 156 13.15 -6.09 7.68
C ILE A 156 11.90 -6.07 8.58
N LEU A 157 10.77 -5.53 8.08
CA LEU A 157 9.51 -5.47 8.82
C LEU A 157 8.93 -6.87 9.13
N GLU A 158 9.06 -7.83 8.22
CA GLU A 158 8.64 -9.22 8.46
C GLU A 158 9.44 -9.86 9.61
N ASN A 159 10.76 -9.62 9.69
CA ASN A 159 11.59 -10.08 10.81
C ASN A 159 11.26 -9.35 12.13
N GLU A 160 10.96 -8.05 12.09
CA GLU A 160 10.58 -7.26 13.27
C GLU A 160 9.24 -7.74 13.86
N VAL A 161 8.26 -8.04 13.00
CA VAL A 161 6.97 -8.65 13.41
C VAL A 161 7.17 -10.05 14.02
N GLU A 162 8.07 -10.87 13.48
CA GLU A 162 8.41 -12.16 14.09
C GLU A 162 9.08 -11.98 15.47
N SER A 163 10.01 -11.02 15.60
CA SER A 163 10.65 -10.70 16.88
C SER A 163 9.64 -10.26 17.95
N LEU A 164 8.75 -9.32 17.62
CA LEU A 164 7.69 -8.84 18.52
C LEU A 164 6.68 -9.95 18.87
N SER A 165 6.40 -10.86 17.94
CA SER A 165 5.56 -12.04 18.21
C SER A 165 6.22 -12.99 19.21
N ASN A 166 7.54 -13.19 19.12
CA ASN A 166 8.31 -14.02 20.06
C ASN A 166 8.41 -13.37 21.44
N GLU A 167 8.66 -12.06 21.52
CA GLU A 167 8.67 -11.30 22.78
C GLU A 167 7.30 -11.36 23.48
N LYS A 168 6.21 -11.17 22.72
CA LYS A 168 4.84 -11.31 23.22
C LYS A 168 4.54 -12.71 23.75
N ALA A 169 5.07 -13.76 23.12
CA ALA A 169 4.93 -15.13 23.60
C ALA A 169 5.70 -15.37 24.92
N GLN A 170 6.91 -14.81 25.03
CA GLN A 170 7.72 -14.87 26.25
C GLN A 170 7.02 -14.15 27.42
N LEU A 171 6.55 -12.92 27.21
CA LEU A 171 5.79 -12.15 28.21
C LEU A 171 4.51 -12.88 28.65
N GLY A 172 3.84 -13.61 27.73
CA GLY A 172 2.70 -14.48 28.07
C GLY A 172 3.09 -15.64 28.99
N SER A 173 4.22 -16.29 28.72
CA SER A 173 4.77 -17.35 29.59
C SER A 173 5.15 -16.82 30.98
N ASP A 174 5.79 -15.65 31.04
CA ASP A 174 6.23 -15.05 32.31
C ASP A 174 5.03 -14.58 33.16
N ALA A 175 3.98 -14.04 32.52
CA ALA A 175 2.71 -13.75 33.19
C ALA A 175 2.03 -15.02 33.75
N GLU A 176 2.09 -16.14 33.01
CA GLU A 176 1.61 -17.44 33.49
C GLU A 176 2.41 -17.95 34.70
N LEU A 177 3.73 -17.79 34.71
CA LEU A 177 4.61 -18.16 35.82
C LEU A 177 4.34 -17.30 37.06
N LEU A 178 4.26 -15.99 36.89
CA LEU A 178 3.95 -15.04 37.98
C LEU A 178 2.57 -15.32 38.60
N ASN A 179 1.57 -15.70 37.78
CA ASN A 179 0.26 -16.08 38.29
C ASN A 179 0.29 -17.41 39.08
N LYS A 180 1.10 -18.40 38.63
CA LYS A 180 1.32 -19.65 39.39
C LYS A 180 1.98 -19.36 40.74
N GLU A 181 3.02 -18.53 40.76
CA GLU A 181 3.69 -18.11 42.00
C GLU A 181 2.74 -17.35 42.94
N LYS A 182 1.93 -16.43 42.41
CA LYS A 182 0.87 -15.74 43.17
C LYS A 182 -0.11 -16.72 43.83
N THR A 183 -0.63 -17.72 43.10
CA THR A 183 -1.55 -18.71 43.69
C THR A 183 -0.88 -19.57 44.76
N LYS A 184 0.43 -19.85 44.62
CA LYS A 184 1.20 -20.52 45.67
C LYS A 184 1.33 -19.64 46.91
N LEU A 185 1.75 -18.38 46.77
CA LEU A 185 1.85 -17.43 47.89
C LEU A 185 0.52 -17.23 48.62
N GLN A 186 -0.61 -17.22 47.91
CA GLN A 186 -1.94 -17.19 48.53
C GLN A 186 -2.22 -18.46 49.36
N THR A 187 -1.80 -19.63 48.87
CA THR A 187 -1.94 -20.92 49.57
C THR A 187 -1.03 -20.98 50.82
N ASP A 188 0.21 -20.52 50.69
CA ASP A 188 1.19 -20.46 51.79
C ASP A 188 0.72 -19.46 52.88
N PHE A 189 0.12 -18.32 52.49
CA PHE A 189 -0.50 -17.36 53.41
C PHE A 189 -1.74 -17.93 54.13
N GLU A 190 -2.61 -18.64 53.40
CA GLU A 190 -3.73 -19.36 53.98
C GLU A 190 -3.31 -20.44 55.00
N PHE A 191 -2.17 -21.10 54.76
CA PHE A 191 -1.60 -22.07 55.69
C PHE A 191 -1.07 -21.38 56.95
N LEU A 192 -0.28 -20.31 56.79
CA LEU A 192 0.27 -19.54 57.91
C LEU A 192 -0.82 -18.94 58.80
N ASN A 193 -1.95 -18.49 58.23
CA ASN A 193 -3.10 -18.01 58.99
C ASN A 193 -3.76 -19.13 59.84
N LYS A 194 -3.74 -20.38 59.36
CA LYS A 194 -4.24 -21.55 60.10
C LYS A 194 -3.29 -21.91 61.25
N GLU A 195 -1.97 -21.87 61.03
CA GLU A 195 -0.98 -22.05 62.10
C GLU A 195 -1.07 -20.95 63.16
N MET A 196 -1.17 -19.67 62.76
CA MET A 196 -1.35 -18.55 63.68
C MET A 196 -2.63 -18.69 64.52
N SER A 197 -3.72 -19.17 63.91
CA SER A 197 -4.98 -19.45 64.61
C SER A 197 -4.85 -20.61 65.61
N ALA A 198 -4.09 -21.65 65.28
CA ALA A 198 -3.82 -22.77 66.18
C ALA A 198 -2.95 -22.34 67.37
N VAL A 199 -1.85 -21.61 67.12
CA VAL A 199 -0.99 -21.05 68.17
C VAL A 199 -1.77 -20.09 69.09
N GLN A 200 -2.70 -19.30 68.55
CA GLN A 200 -3.57 -18.44 69.35
C GLN A 200 -4.52 -19.25 70.24
N ALA A 201 -5.03 -20.40 69.79
CA ALA A 201 -5.83 -21.30 70.61
C ALA A 201 -4.98 -21.97 71.71
N ASP A 202 -3.76 -22.42 71.40
CA ASP A 202 -2.83 -22.98 72.38
C ASP A 202 -2.44 -21.94 73.46
N ILE A 203 -2.27 -20.67 73.09
CA ILE A 203 -2.04 -19.56 74.03
C ILE A 203 -3.24 -19.37 74.96
N CYS A 204 -4.48 -19.47 74.44
CA CYS A 204 -5.68 -19.40 75.26
C CYS A 204 -5.77 -20.58 76.24
N LEU A 205 -5.57 -21.81 75.77
CA LEU A 205 -5.55 -23.02 76.63
C LEU A 205 -4.43 -22.96 77.68
N LEU A 206 -3.25 -22.45 77.35
CA LEU A 206 -2.16 -22.28 78.30
C LEU A 206 -2.50 -21.22 79.36
N SER A 207 -3.23 -20.16 78.98
CA SER A 207 -3.74 -19.15 79.91
C SER A 207 -4.78 -19.73 80.85
N GLU A 208 -5.74 -20.51 80.35
CA GLU A 208 -6.75 -21.21 81.16
C GLU A 208 -6.07 -22.16 82.16
N ASN A 209 -5.18 -23.04 81.69
CA ASN A 209 -4.40 -23.95 82.55
C ASN A 209 -3.61 -23.19 83.63
N LYS A 210 -3.01 -22.04 83.29
CA LYS A 210 -2.33 -21.16 84.25
C LYS A 210 -3.28 -20.60 85.30
N THR A 211 -4.52 -20.25 84.96
CA THR A 211 -5.51 -19.82 85.96
C THR A 211 -5.98 -20.98 86.84
N VAL A 212 -6.17 -22.19 86.28
CA VAL A 212 -6.52 -23.39 87.05
C VAL A 212 -5.44 -23.69 88.08
N SER A 213 -4.17 -23.86 87.67
CA SER A 213 -3.09 -24.13 88.63
C SER A 213 -2.78 -22.97 89.58
N GLY A 214 -3.14 -21.73 89.21
CA GLY A 214 -3.18 -20.61 90.16
C GLY A 214 -4.20 -20.84 91.29
N SER A 215 -5.43 -21.24 90.94
CA SER A 215 -6.47 -21.57 91.94
C SER A 215 -6.17 -22.83 92.76
N GLU A 216 -5.53 -23.85 92.17
CA GLU A 216 -5.02 -25.02 92.90
C GLU A 216 -3.95 -24.61 93.91
N MET A 217 -3.02 -23.74 93.52
CA MET A 217 -1.96 -23.22 94.40
C MET A 217 -2.52 -22.38 95.55
N GLU A 218 -3.56 -21.58 95.29
CA GLU A 218 -4.26 -20.80 96.31
C GLU A 218 -5.04 -21.71 97.29
N SER A 219 -5.70 -22.76 96.78
CA SER A 219 -6.35 -23.78 97.60
C SER A 219 -5.37 -24.55 98.48
N LEU A 220 -4.24 -25.01 97.92
CA LEU A 220 -3.17 -25.69 98.67
C LEU A 220 -2.49 -24.77 99.69
N SER A 221 -2.37 -23.47 99.38
CA SER A 221 -1.89 -22.46 100.33
C SER A 221 -2.83 -22.33 101.53
N LYS A 222 -4.15 -22.34 101.28
CA LYS A 222 -5.18 -22.31 102.32
C LYS A 222 -5.17 -23.59 103.17
N GLU A 223 -5.16 -24.78 102.54
CA GLU A 223 -5.06 -26.06 103.24
C GLU A 223 -3.81 -26.11 104.14
N LYS A 224 -2.67 -25.61 103.64
CA LYS A 224 -1.44 -25.47 104.42
C LYS A 224 -1.59 -24.52 105.62
N THR A 225 -2.33 -23.41 105.50
CA THR A 225 -2.61 -22.54 106.65
C THR A 225 -3.57 -23.18 107.65
N ASP A 226 -4.59 -23.92 107.18
CA ASP A 226 -5.55 -24.60 108.05
C ASP A 226 -4.88 -25.74 108.84
N LEU A 227 -4.02 -26.54 108.20
CA LEU A 227 -3.15 -27.54 108.85
C LEU A 227 -2.14 -26.90 109.83
N GLY A 228 -1.66 -25.69 109.53
CA GLY A 228 -0.82 -24.92 110.45
C GLY A 228 -1.57 -24.55 111.73
N ASN A 229 -2.78 -23.99 111.59
CA ASN A 229 -3.66 -23.66 112.70
C ASN A 229 -4.01 -24.90 113.55
N GLU A 230 -4.28 -26.06 112.93
CA GLU A 230 -4.53 -27.32 113.63
C GLU A 230 -3.27 -27.81 114.39
N THR A 231 -2.08 -27.66 113.80
CA THR A 231 -0.80 -28.00 114.45
C THR A 231 -0.53 -27.12 115.68
N ASP A 232 -0.87 -25.84 115.62
CA ASP A 232 -0.76 -24.91 116.76
C ASP A 232 -1.79 -25.23 117.86
N LEU A 233 -3.03 -25.61 117.49
CA LEU A 233 -4.05 -26.07 118.44
C LEU A 233 -3.62 -27.37 119.16
N LEU A 234 -3.13 -28.37 118.42
CA LEU A 234 -2.59 -29.61 118.99
C LEU A 234 -1.35 -29.35 119.88
N THR A 235 -0.52 -28.38 119.51
CA THR A 235 0.61 -27.94 120.33
C THR A 235 0.13 -27.31 121.64
N LYS A 236 -0.92 -26.48 121.59
CA LYS A 236 -1.54 -25.87 122.77
C LYS A 236 -2.21 -26.90 123.69
N GLU A 237 -2.94 -27.85 123.13
CA GLU A 237 -3.54 -28.97 123.89
C GLU A 237 -2.46 -29.81 124.59
N LYS A 238 -1.39 -30.16 123.87
CA LYS A 238 -0.21 -30.84 124.42
C LYS A 238 0.44 -30.07 125.58
N MET A 239 0.51 -28.75 125.51
CA MET A 239 1.04 -27.92 126.61
C MET A 239 0.09 -27.91 127.83
N ASN A 240 -1.24 -27.88 127.61
CA ASN A 240 -2.21 -28.01 128.69
C ASN A 240 -2.07 -29.37 129.39
N LEU A 241 -2.02 -30.48 128.64
CA LEU A 241 -1.86 -31.84 129.17
C LEU A 241 -0.53 -32.02 129.93
N LEU A 242 0.54 -31.31 129.54
CA LEU A 242 1.79 -31.26 130.31
C LEU A 242 1.64 -30.48 131.63
N GLY A 243 0.82 -29.42 131.65
CA GLY A 243 0.44 -28.69 132.86
C GLY A 243 -0.41 -29.52 133.82
N ASP A 244 -1.37 -30.28 133.30
CA ASP A 244 -2.19 -31.23 134.06
C ASP A 244 -1.31 -32.35 134.64
N LEU A 245 -0.43 -32.94 133.84
CA LEU A 245 0.53 -33.95 134.28
C LEU A 245 1.48 -33.40 135.37
N ALA A 246 1.95 -32.16 135.25
CA ALA A 246 2.76 -31.52 136.28
C ALA A 246 1.98 -31.27 137.57
N SER A 247 0.69 -30.95 137.47
CA SER A 247 -0.20 -30.73 138.63
C SER A 247 -0.52 -32.04 139.35
N LEU A 248 -0.87 -33.10 138.60
CA LEU A 248 -1.09 -34.45 139.14
C LEU A 248 0.18 -35.02 139.81
N ASN A 249 1.37 -34.70 139.31
CA ASN A 249 2.62 -35.07 139.98
C ASN A 249 2.86 -34.30 141.30
N LYS A 250 2.40 -33.05 141.43
CA LYS A 250 2.42 -32.33 142.73
C LYS A 250 1.43 -32.95 143.72
N GLU A 251 0.23 -33.27 143.28
CA GLU A 251 -0.80 -33.94 144.10
C GLU A 251 -0.31 -35.31 144.58
N LYS A 252 0.26 -36.12 143.68
CA LYS A 252 0.92 -37.38 144.01
C LYS A 252 2.05 -37.20 145.05
N ALA A 253 2.86 -36.14 144.93
CA ALA A 253 3.91 -35.84 145.90
C ALA A 253 3.37 -35.41 147.27
N ALA A 254 2.24 -34.69 147.32
CA ALA A 254 1.55 -34.36 148.56
C ALA A 254 1.02 -35.63 149.25
N VAL A 255 0.29 -36.49 148.52
CA VAL A 255 -0.19 -37.78 149.04
C VAL A 255 0.97 -38.68 149.50
N GLN A 256 2.11 -38.66 148.81
CA GLN A 256 3.33 -39.36 149.24
C GLN A 256 3.87 -38.82 150.57
N SER A 257 3.77 -37.50 150.81
CA SER A 257 4.13 -36.86 152.08
C SER A 257 3.16 -37.20 153.21
N ASP A 258 1.86 -37.22 152.93
CA ASP A 258 0.83 -37.61 153.92
C ASP A 258 1.00 -39.08 154.34
N ILE A 259 1.37 -39.96 153.41
CA ILE A 259 1.71 -41.37 153.71
C ILE A 259 2.94 -41.46 154.63
N CYS A 260 3.95 -40.60 154.45
CA CYS A 260 5.10 -40.53 155.36
C CYS A 260 4.68 -40.07 156.77
N LEU A 261 3.90 -38.98 156.88
CA LEU A 261 3.40 -38.47 158.17
C LEU A 261 2.52 -39.51 158.91
N LEU A 262 1.66 -40.22 158.19
CA LEU A 262 0.88 -41.34 158.74
C LEU A 262 1.77 -42.50 159.20
N SER A 263 2.91 -42.73 158.54
CA SER A 263 3.88 -43.74 158.98
C SER A 263 4.62 -43.33 160.26
N GLU A 264 4.93 -42.04 160.43
CA GLU A 264 5.53 -41.50 161.66
C GLU A 264 4.54 -41.51 162.82
N GLN A 265 3.28 -41.10 162.60
CA GLN A 265 2.21 -41.22 163.61
C GLN A 265 2.03 -42.68 164.07
N LYS A 266 2.12 -43.64 163.13
CA LYS A 266 2.07 -45.07 163.43
C LYS A 266 3.27 -45.56 164.26
N THR A 267 4.47 -45.01 164.10
CA THR A 267 5.61 -45.36 164.97
C THR A 267 5.49 -44.73 166.36
N VAL A 268 4.99 -43.50 166.47
CA VAL A 268 4.71 -42.84 167.76
C VAL A 268 3.69 -43.63 168.59
N LEU A 269 2.55 -44.01 167.99
CA LEU A 269 1.55 -44.89 168.62
C LEU A 269 2.12 -46.25 169.02
N GLY A 270 3.09 -46.78 168.27
CA GLY A 270 3.81 -48.00 168.62
C GLY A 270 4.62 -47.86 169.92
N SER A 271 5.35 -46.76 170.07
CA SER A 271 6.11 -46.44 171.29
C SER A 271 5.20 -46.23 172.51
N GLU A 272 4.07 -45.54 172.32
CA GLU A 272 3.08 -45.24 173.37
C GLU A 272 2.43 -46.53 173.94
N ILE A 273 2.17 -47.52 173.06
CA ILE A 273 1.72 -48.87 173.46
C ILE A 273 2.81 -49.63 174.24
N GLU A 274 4.08 -49.47 173.87
CA GLU A 274 5.19 -50.13 174.56
C GLU A 274 5.45 -49.53 175.96
N GLU A 275 5.18 -48.24 176.14
CA GLU A 275 5.24 -47.57 177.44
C GLU A 275 4.09 -48.00 178.37
N LEU A 276 2.86 -48.09 177.86
CA LEU A 276 1.72 -48.68 178.57
C LEU A 276 1.97 -50.14 179.01
N CYS A 277 2.75 -50.91 178.26
CA CYS A 277 3.15 -52.27 178.65
C CYS A 277 4.13 -52.29 179.84
N LYS A 278 4.96 -51.26 180.01
CA LYS A 278 5.91 -51.13 181.14
C LYS A 278 5.17 -50.76 182.44
N ASP A 279 4.13 -49.93 182.38
CA ASP A 279 3.33 -49.62 183.57
C ASP A 279 2.36 -50.75 183.95
N LYS A 280 1.82 -51.48 182.97
CA LYS A 280 1.03 -52.70 183.23
C LYS A 280 1.82 -53.78 183.98
N THR A 281 3.13 -53.87 183.77
CA THR A 281 3.99 -54.85 184.46
C THR A 281 4.42 -54.41 185.87
N LYS A 282 4.45 -53.10 186.17
CA LYS A 282 4.60 -52.61 187.56
C LYS A 282 3.37 -52.96 188.39
N LEU A 283 2.17 -52.63 187.89
CA LEU A 283 0.90 -52.79 188.62
C LEU A 283 0.60 -54.26 188.99
N GLY A 284 1.11 -55.22 188.22
CA GLY A 284 1.01 -56.64 188.53
C GLY A 284 1.69 -57.04 189.84
N ASN A 285 2.88 -56.47 190.11
CA ASN A 285 3.67 -56.82 191.31
C ASN A 285 3.04 -56.30 192.60
N ASP A 286 2.47 -55.09 192.57
CA ASP A 286 1.78 -54.48 193.71
C ASP A 286 0.50 -55.23 194.12
N THR A 287 -0.07 -56.02 193.20
CA THR A 287 -1.34 -56.72 193.40
C THR A 287 -1.18 -58.05 194.17
N GLU A 288 0.01 -58.67 194.16
CA GLU A 288 0.14 -60.07 194.58
C GLU A 288 0.12 -60.27 196.11
N LEU A 289 0.97 -59.57 196.87
CA LEU A 289 1.21 -59.85 198.30
C LEU A 289 0.76 -58.77 199.30
N LEU A 290 -0.01 -57.78 198.85
CA LEU A 290 -0.97 -57.08 199.72
C LEU A 290 -1.99 -58.07 200.35
N ASN A 291 -2.14 -59.27 199.76
CA ASN A 291 -2.88 -60.41 200.34
C ASN A 291 -2.24 -61.02 201.60
N LYS A 292 -0.99 -60.73 201.95
CA LYS A 292 -0.31 -61.40 203.07
C LYS A 292 -0.53 -60.76 204.44
N GLU A 293 -0.83 -59.46 204.50
CA GLU A 293 -1.10 -58.73 205.76
C GLU A 293 -2.60 -58.71 206.12
N LYS A 294 -3.50 -59.00 205.18
CA LYS A 294 -4.95 -58.86 205.36
C LYS A 294 -5.59 -59.78 206.42
N THR A 295 -4.88 -60.81 206.89
CA THR A 295 -5.40 -61.79 207.87
C THR A 295 -5.04 -61.53 209.33
N ASN A 296 -4.07 -60.66 209.62
CA ASN A 296 -3.77 -60.17 210.98
C ASN A 296 -3.34 -58.69 210.83
N LEU A 297 -4.07 -57.68 211.30
CA LEU A 297 -4.78 -57.64 212.57
C LEU A 297 -6.22 -57.13 212.44
N LEU A 298 -7.19 -57.97 212.81
CA LEU A 298 -8.53 -57.54 213.19
C LEU A 298 -8.51 -57.17 214.69
N GLY A 299 -7.75 -56.12 215.02
CA GLY A 299 -7.45 -55.64 216.38
C GLY A 299 -6.51 -54.43 216.30
N ASP A 300 -6.84 -53.22 216.80
CA ASP A 300 -8.02 -52.86 217.59
C ASP A 300 -8.62 -51.49 217.22
N LEU A 301 -9.90 -51.33 217.59
CA LEU A 301 -10.69 -50.12 217.39
C LEU A 301 -10.34 -49.03 218.42
N ALA A 302 -9.22 -48.30 218.24
CA ALA A 302 -8.93 -47.09 219.02
C ALA A 302 -7.95 -46.08 218.34
N THR A 303 -8.45 -44.88 217.96
CA THR A 303 -7.69 -43.61 217.68
C THR A 303 -6.75 -43.61 216.42
N LEU A 304 -6.41 -42.53 215.67
CA LEU A 304 -6.61 -41.04 215.74
C LEU A 304 -6.38 -40.23 214.38
N ASN A 305 -7.40 -39.54 213.78
CA ASN A 305 -7.44 -38.09 213.33
C ASN A 305 -6.69 -37.38 212.08
N LYS A 306 -7.43 -36.91 210.99
CA LYS A 306 -7.31 -35.68 210.03
C LYS A 306 -6.57 -35.60 208.59
N GLU A 307 -6.68 -34.49 207.76
CA GLU A 307 -6.73 -34.29 206.20
C GLU A 307 -6.00 -32.97 205.53
N LYS A 308 -5.85 -32.47 204.21
CA LYS A 308 -6.10 -32.75 202.69
C LYS A 308 -5.89 -31.53 201.60
N SER A 309 -5.90 -31.70 200.21
CA SER A 309 -6.10 -30.72 198.98
C SER A 309 -4.88 -30.09 198.09
N THR A 310 -4.81 -29.40 196.86
CA THR A 310 -5.46 -29.08 195.45
C THR A 310 -4.66 -27.95 194.58
N VAL A 311 -4.61 -27.46 193.25
CA VAL A 311 -4.97 -27.53 191.72
C VAL A 311 -3.91 -26.68 190.80
N GLN A 312 -3.84 -26.13 189.50
CA GLN A 312 -4.45 -25.89 188.07
C GLN A 312 -3.36 -25.27 187.02
N SER A 313 -3.33 -24.67 185.74
CA SER A 313 -4.04 -24.16 184.44
C SER A 313 -2.98 -23.59 183.32
N ASP A 314 -3.01 -23.06 182.02
CA ASP A 314 -3.84 -22.79 180.72
C ASP A 314 -3.00 -22.32 179.38
N LEU A 315 -3.52 -21.65 178.25
CA LEU A 315 -2.96 -21.57 176.78
C LEU A 315 -3.26 -20.35 175.73
N CYS A 316 -2.49 -20.02 174.59
CA CYS A 316 -2.88 -19.19 173.31
C CYS A 316 -1.93 -18.96 172.00
N LEU A 317 -2.31 -18.18 170.89
CA LEU A 317 -1.72 -17.91 169.47
C LEU A 317 -1.97 -16.43 168.83
N PRO A 318 -1.92 -15.91 167.51
CA PRO A 318 -1.61 -16.29 166.03
C PRO A 318 -1.00 -15.20 164.93
N GLU A 319 -1.09 -15.41 163.56
CA GLU A 319 -1.05 -14.52 162.25
C GLU A 319 0.23 -13.81 161.57
N GLY A 320 0.38 -13.21 160.31
CA GLY A 320 -0.36 -12.94 158.97
C GLY A 320 0.40 -12.06 157.82
N LYS A 321 0.03 -11.94 156.47
CA LYS A 321 0.66 -11.09 155.32
C LYS A 321 0.00 -11.05 153.85
N ASN A 322 0.32 -10.09 152.88
CA ASN A 322 0.47 -10.14 151.33
C ASN A 322 0.12 -8.93 150.32
N THR A 323 0.04 -9.12 148.96
CA THR A 323 0.46 -8.18 147.81
C THR A 323 -0.36 -8.13 146.45
N PHE A 324 -0.15 -7.15 145.50
CA PHE A 324 -0.61 -7.16 144.06
C PHE A 324 0.14 -6.22 143.05
N LEU A 325 -0.06 -6.34 141.70
CA LEU A 325 0.48 -5.49 140.59
C LEU A 325 -0.31 -5.65 139.24
N GLU A 326 -0.60 -4.58 138.46
CA GLU A 326 -1.17 -4.68 137.08
C GLU A 326 -1.11 -3.35 136.24
N ASN A 327 -1.25 -3.46 134.89
CA ASN A 327 -1.52 -2.45 133.83
C ASN A 327 -0.54 -1.29 133.49
N GLU A 328 -0.32 -1.06 132.18
CA GLU A 328 -0.72 0.18 131.42
C GLU A 328 -0.45 0.03 129.89
N VAL A 329 -1.44 0.37 129.02
CA VAL A 329 -1.33 0.45 127.54
C VAL A 329 -2.41 1.41 126.97
N GLU A 330 -2.02 2.51 126.31
CA GLU A 330 -2.89 3.27 125.37
C GLU A 330 -2.04 4.17 124.42
N LEU A 331 -2.64 4.68 123.32
CA LEU A 331 -2.09 5.57 122.27
C LEU A 331 -0.98 4.94 121.36
N VAL A 332 -0.90 5.19 120.04
CA VAL A 332 -1.60 6.10 119.09
C VAL A 332 -2.09 5.30 117.86
N SER A 333 -3.20 5.71 117.21
CA SER A 333 -3.79 5.00 116.05
C SER A 333 -3.73 5.76 114.69
N ASP A 334 -3.46 7.07 114.70
CA ASP A 334 -3.99 7.99 113.67
C ASP A 334 -3.05 8.43 112.54
N GLU A 335 -1.83 7.87 112.41
CA GLU A 335 -0.90 8.25 111.32
C GLU A 335 -0.98 7.35 110.06
N LYS A 336 -1.69 6.21 110.12
CA LYS A 336 -1.65 5.21 109.03
C LYS A 336 -2.62 5.46 107.86
N THR A 337 -3.57 6.38 108.01
CA THR A 337 -4.70 6.55 107.07
C THR A 337 -4.46 7.57 105.95
N ASN A 338 -3.62 8.58 106.15
CA ASN A 338 -3.45 9.66 105.17
C ASN A 338 -2.53 9.33 103.98
N LEU A 339 -1.64 8.33 104.09
CA LEU A 339 -0.75 7.92 102.98
C LEU A 339 -1.41 6.99 101.94
N GLY A 340 -2.61 6.46 102.20
CA GLY A 340 -3.33 5.60 101.25
C GLY A 340 -3.98 6.41 100.12
N ASN A 341 -4.73 7.46 100.49
CA ASN A 341 -5.63 8.17 99.58
C ASN A 341 -4.90 8.96 98.48
N GLU A 342 -3.69 9.46 98.76
CA GLU A 342 -2.86 10.17 97.78
C GLU A 342 -2.28 9.21 96.72
N SER A 343 -2.02 7.95 97.10
CA SER A 343 -1.53 6.90 96.19
C SER A 343 -2.61 6.47 95.18
N GLU A 344 -3.87 6.34 95.62
CA GLU A 344 -4.99 6.01 94.71
C GLU A 344 -5.25 7.09 93.67
N LEU A 345 -5.20 8.38 94.06
CA LEU A 345 -5.43 9.48 93.14
C LEU A 345 -4.34 9.54 92.05
N LEU A 346 -3.08 9.44 92.44
CA LEU A 346 -1.94 9.44 91.50
C LEU A 346 -1.98 8.25 90.53
N ASN A 347 -2.43 7.08 90.98
CA ASN A 347 -2.56 5.90 90.13
C ASN A 347 -3.73 6.03 89.12
N LYS A 348 -4.77 6.81 89.45
CA LYS A 348 -5.91 7.12 88.58
C LYS A 348 -5.53 8.07 87.43
N ASP A 349 -4.73 9.09 87.71
CA ASP A 349 -4.21 9.98 86.65
C ASP A 349 -3.15 9.26 85.79
N LYS A 350 -2.31 8.41 86.39
CA LYS A 350 -1.36 7.55 85.66
C LYS A 350 -2.07 6.62 84.68
N THR A 351 -3.15 5.95 85.10
CA THR A 351 -3.90 5.04 84.21
C THR A 351 -4.59 5.80 83.07
N LYS A 352 -5.11 7.01 83.32
CA LYS A 352 -5.68 7.87 82.28
C LYS A 352 -4.63 8.33 81.24
N LEU A 353 -3.45 8.77 81.71
CA LEU A 353 -2.33 9.12 80.82
C LEU A 353 -1.86 7.94 79.97
N VAL A 354 -1.91 6.71 80.48
CA VAL A 354 -1.60 5.50 79.71
C VAL A 354 -2.65 5.26 78.60
N SER A 355 -3.94 5.40 78.88
CA SER A 355 -4.98 5.27 77.85
C SER A 355 -4.89 6.36 76.77
N ASP A 356 -4.58 7.60 77.16
CA ASP A 356 -4.42 8.72 76.20
C ASP A 356 -3.20 8.48 75.29
N LEU A 357 -2.11 7.93 75.82
CA LEU A 357 -0.94 7.48 75.04
C LEU A 357 -1.26 6.33 74.09
N GLU A 358 -2.12 5.40 74.50
CA GLU A 358 -2.53 4.25 73.68
C GLU A 358 -3.41 4.69 72.50
N VAL A 359 -4.26 5.71 72.69
CA VAL A 359 -5.05 6.35 71.61
C VAL A 359 -4.13 7.10 70.64
N LEU A 360 -3.21 7.93 71.14
CA LEU A 360 -2.22 8.64 70.30
C LEU A 360 -1.32 7.68 69.51
N SER A 361 -0.99 6.52 70.06
CA SER A 361 -0.26 5.46 69.34
C SER A 361 -1.08 4.90 68.18
N LYS A 362 -2.39 4.66 68.38
CA LYS A 362 -3.31 4.16 67.34
C LYS A 362 -3.54 5.19 66.24
N GLU A 363 -3.73 6.48 66.57
CA GLU A 363 -3.78 7.57 65.58
C GLU A 363 -2.48 7.68 64.78
N LYS A 364 -1.32 7.58 65.45
CA LYS A 364 -0.02 7.58 64.76
C LYS A 364 0.09 6.44 63.75
N PHE A 365 -0.32 5.21 64.10
CA PHE A 365 -0.31 4.08 63.17
C PHE A 365 -1.31 4.25 62.02
N ALA A 366 -2.50 4.82 62.27
CA ALA A 366 -3.46 5.14 61.21
C ALA A 366 -2.87 6.15 60.20
N LEU A 367 -2.34 7.28 60.69
CA LEU A 367 -1.70 8.30 59.84
C LEU A 367 -0.47 7.75 59.09
N GLN A 368 0.30 6.85 59.70
CA GLN A 368 1.42 6.17 59.04
C GLN A 368 0.93 5.28 57.88
N SER A 369 -0.22 4.61 58.03
CA SER A 369 -0.87 3.82 56.98
C SER A 369 -1.44 4.69 55.87
N ASP A 370 -2.10 5.80 56.21
CA ASP A 370 -2.65 6.76 55.25
C ASP A 370 -1.54 7.35 54.38
N ILE A 371 -0.42 7.79 54.97
CA ILE A 371 0.77 8.28 54.26
C ILE A 371 1.27 7.23 53.26
N CYS A 372 1.42 5.98 53.68
CA CYS A 372 1.91 4.90 52.82
C CYS A 372 0.98 4.68 51.61
N SER A 373 -0.34 4.68 51.82
CA SER A 373 -1.34 4.57 50.73
C SER A 373 -1.33 5.78 49.77
N LEU A 374 -0.96 6.97 50.26
CA LEU A 374 -0.81 8.17 49.45
C LEU A 374 0.50 8.15 48.64
N GLU A 375 1.57 7.53 49.14
CA GLU A 375 2.83 7.35 48.43
C GLU A 375 2.72 6.28 47.32
N GLU A 376 2.00 5.19 47.56
CA GLU A 376 1.58 4.23 46.52
C GLU A 376 0.71 4.92 45.45
N ARG A 377 -0.30 5.67 45.87
CA ARG A 377 -1.19 6.38 44.94
C ARG A 377 -0.48 7.48 44.15
N LYS A 378 0.52 8.14 44.73
CA LYS A 378 1.39 9.11 44.06
C LYS A 378 2.22 8.43 42.98
N THR A 379 2.89 7.32 43.30
CA THR A 379 3.75 6.62 42.33
C THR A 379 2.95 5.99 41.18
N ILE A 380 1.73 5.53 41.42
CA ILE A 380 0.79 5.13 40.35
C ILE A 380 0.49 6.30 39.40
N LEU A 381 0.18 7.49 39.94
CA LEU A 381 -0.11 8.68 39.13
C LEU A 381 1.13 9.22 38.38
N GLU A 382 2.32 9.10 38.97
CA GLU A 382 3.58 9.46 38.29
C GLU A 382 3.84 8.54 37.08
N ASN A 383 3.64 7.23 37.23
CA ASN A 383 3.73 6.26 36.13
C ASN A 383 2.66 6.48 35.05
N GLU A 384 1.43 6.83 35.44
CA GLU A 384 0.31 7.10 34.53
C GLU A 384 0.56 8.37 33.69
N VAL A 385 1.13 9.42 34.30
CA VAL A 385 1.59 10.63 33.60
C VAL A 385 2.76 10.34 32.66
N GLU A 386 3.69 9.46 33.04
CA GLU A 386 4.80 9.06 32.17
C GLU A 386 4.30 8.26 30.95
N SER A 387 3.39 7.31 31.13
CA SER A 387 2.72 6.58 30.03
C SER A 387 2.01 7.54 29.07
N LEU A 388 1.18 8.46 29.59
CA LEU A 388 0.48 9.45 28.77
C LEU A 388 1.44 10.40 28.02
N ASN A 389 2.65 10.62 28.54
CA ASN A 389 3.68 11.38 27.84
C ASN A 389 4.35 10.57 26.71
N TYR A 390 4.52 9.25 26.87
CA TYR A 390 4.91 8.37 25.76
C TYR A 390 3.83 8.30 24.66
N ASP A 391 2.55 8.11 25.04
CA ASP A 391 1.42 8.11 24.09
C ASP A 391 1.36 9.42 23.30
N LYS A 392 1.52 10.55 23.98
CA LYS A 392 1.60 11.89 23.37
C LYS A 392 2.77 12.02 22.40
N ILE A 393 3.94 11.45 22.71
CA ILE A 393 5.10 11.47 21.79
C ILE A 393 4.81 10.63 20.54
N GLY A 394 4.19 9.45 20.70
CA GLY A 394 3.74 8.62 19.57
C GLY A 394 2.77 9.36 18.65
N LEU A 395 1.73 9.99 19.22
CA LEU A 395 0.74 10.77 18.47
C LEU A 395 1.34 12.01 17.78
N VAL A 396 2.41 12.60 18.33
CA VAL A 396 3.14 13.70 17.65
C VAL A 396 3.88 13.19 16.42
N PHE A 397 4.60 12.06 16.52
CA PHE A 397 5.26 11.46 15.35
C PHE A 397 4.24 10.99 14.29
N GLU A 398 3.13 10.37 14.70
CA GLU A 398 2.06 9.95 13.78
C GLU A 398 1.44 11.15 13.03
N PHE A 399 1.27 12.29 13.72
CA PHE A 399 0.85 13.54 13.09
C PHE A 399 1.89 14.11 12.12
N GLU A 400 3.19 14.05 12.45
CA GLU A 400 4.27 14.48 11.55
C GLU A 400 4.31 13.64 10.26
N TYR A 401 4.20 12.31 10.36
CA TYR A 401 4.09 11.41 9.20
C TYR A 401 2.87 11.72 8.33
N LEU A 402 1.68 11.87 8.92
CA LEU A 402 0.46 12.20 8.17
C LEU A 402 0.55 13.56 7.45
N ASN A 403 1.26 14.53 8.03
CA ASN A 403 1.51 15.84 7.42
C ASN A 403 2.54 15.76 6.26
N GLU A 404 3.52 14.85 6.31
CA GLU A 404 4.38 14.55 5.15
C GLU A 404 3.60 13.86 4.02
N ASP A 405 2.73 12.91 4.34
CA ASP A 405 1.84 12.24 3.37
C ASP A 405 0.85 13.22 2.72
N GLU A 406 0.22 14.11 3.49
CA GLU A 406 -0.62 15.20 2.95
C GLU A 406 0.19 16.08 1.98
N SER A 407 1.43 16.43 2.37
CA SER A 407 2.36 17.19 1.53
C SER A 407 2.78 16.42 0.26
N ALA A 408 2.86 15.10 0.29
CA ALA A 408 3.14 14.26 -0.88
C ALA A 408 1.93 14.18 -1.82
N VAL A 409 0.73 13.96 -1.28
CA VAL A 409 -0.54 13.97 -2.01
C VAL A 409 -0.76 15.33 -2.69
N GLN A 410 -0.49 16.45 -2.01
CA GLN A 410 -0.67 17.79 -2.59
C GLN A 410 0.28 18.09 -3.76
N ARG A 411 1.52 17.56 -3.74
CA ARG A 411 2.42 17.60 -4.92
C ARG A 411 1.86 16.79 -6.08
N ASN A 412 1.36 15.58 -5.81
CA ASN A 412 0.78 14.70 -6.83
C ASN A 412 -0.49 15.30 -7.47
N ILE A 413 -1.34 15.99 -6.70
CA ILE A 413 -2.48 16.75 -7.21
C ILE A 413 -2.00 17.85 -8.18
N SER A 414 -1.01 18.65 -7.77
CA SER A 414 -0.48 19.75 -8.61
C SER A 414 0.08 19.23 -9.95
N LEU A 415 0.81 18.10 -9.93
CA LEU A 415 1.34 17.44 -11.14
C LEU A 415 0.23 16.85 -12.04
N LEU A 416 -0.89 16.42 -11.46
CA LEU A 416 -2.05 15.95 -12.22
C LEU A 416 -2.84 17.12 -12.85
N GLU A 417 -2.92 18.27 -12.17
CA GLU A 417 -3.52 19.49 -12.74
C GLU A 417 -2.70 20.04 -13.93
N GLU A 418 -1.37 20.05 -13.82
CA GLU A 418 -0.49 20.41 -14.95
C GLU A 418 -0.65 19.44 -16.14
N LYS A 419 -0.60 18.13 -15.89
CA LYS A 419 -0.82 17.10 -16.94
C LYS A 419 -2.20 17.25 -17.59
N LYS A 420 -3.25 17.51 -16.80
CA LYS A 420 -4.60 17.78 -17.31
C LYS A 420 -4.63 19.01 -18.22
N PHE A 421 -4.04 20.13 -17.81
CA PHE A 421 -3.99 21.35 -18.61
C PHE A 421 -3.28 21.15 -19.96
N ASN A 422 -2.19 20.38 -19.96
CA ASN A 422 -1.46 20.03 -21.18
C ASN A 422 -2.33 19.18 -22.13
N VAL A 423 -3.03 18.17 -21.62
CA VAL A 423 -3.97 17.34 -22.42
C VAL A 423 -5.17 18.15 -22.93
N GLU A 424 -5.75 19.04 -22.12
CA GLU A 424 -6.83 19.95 -22.56
C GLU A 424 -6.36 20.89 -23.68
N THR A 425 -5.11 21.36 -23.62
CA THR A 425 -4.47 22.18 -24.66
C THR A 425 -4.24 21.38 -25.95
N GLU A 426 -3.75 20.14 -25.86
CA GLU A 426 -3.55 19.26 -27.01
C GLU A 426 -4.88 18.91 -27.69
N VAL A 427 -5.92 18.55 -26.93
CA VAL A 427 -7.27 18.31 -27.44
C VAL A 427 -7.83 19.53 -28.17
N LEU A 428 -7.55 20.75 -27.68
CA LEU A 428 -7.93 21.99 -28.36
C LEU A 428 -7.20 22.18 -29.71
N LEU A 429 -5.93 21.78 -29.81
CA LEU A 429 -5.16 21.81 -31.06
C LEU A 429 -5.65 20.75 -32.05
N LEU A 430 -5.91 19.53 -31.58
CA LEU A 430 -6.47 18.44 -32.39
C LEU A 430 -7.88 18.77 -32.91
N LEU A 431 -8.71 19.46 -32.12
CA LEU A 431 -10.00 19.99 -32.58
C LEU A 431 -9.83 21.02 -33.71
N LYS A 432 -8.88 21.96 -33.59
CA LYS A 432 -8.58 22.92 -34.66
C LYS A 432 -8.09 22.22 -35.94
N ALA A 433 -7.19 21.24 -35.81
CA ALA A 433 -6.72 20.43 -36.94
C ALA A 433 -7.88 19.67 -37.62
N LYS A 434 -8.75 19.03 -36.83
CA LYS A 434 -9.95 18.33 -37.31
C LYS A 434 -10.91 19.26 -38.06
N THR A 435 -11.15 20.49 -37.57
CA THR A 435 -12.00 21.45 -38.29
C THR A 435 -11.37 21.92 -39.61
N LYS A 436 -10.05 22.12 -39.67
CA LYS A 436 -9.35 22.45 -40.92
C LYS A 436 -9.50 21.33 -41.95
N LEU A 437 -9.23 20.08 -41.57
CA LEU A 437 -9.37 18.91 -42.44
C LEU A 437 -10.83 18.71 -42.92
N GLY A 438 -11.83 19.04 -42.08
CA GLY A 438 -13.24 19.04 -42.49
C GLY A 438 -13.54 20.03 -43.62
N ILE A 439 -13.03 21.27 -43.52
CA ILE A 439 -13.17 22.30 -44.56
C ILE A 439 -12.45 21.87 -45.85
N GLU A 440 -11.27 21.27 -45.72
CA GLU A 440 -10.44 20.77 -46.82
C GLU A 440 -11.12 19.61 -47.56
N SER A 441 -11.75 18.67 -46.83
CA SER A 441 -12.60 17.62 -47.37
C SER A 441 -13.84 18.17 -48.10
N GLU A 442 -14.49 19.19 -47.53
CA GLU A 442 -15.64 19.87 -48.16
C GLU A 442 -15.28 20.59 -49.46
N LEU A 443 -14.07 21.13 -49.57
CA LEU A 443 -13.55 21.74 -50.80
C LEU A 443 -13.27 20.67 -51.86
N LEU A 444 -12.64 19.57 -51.46
CA LEU A 444 -12.32 18.45 -52.37
C LEU A 444 -13.58 17.77 -52.93
N ASP A 445 -14.63 17.59 -52.13
CA ASP A 445 -15.92 17.08 -52.65
C ASP A 445 -16.62 18.09 -53.59
N LYS A 446 -16.48 19.41 -53.38
CA LYS A 446 -17.00 20.42 -54.32
C LYS A 446 -16.24 20.40 -55.65
N GLU A 447 -14.91 20.24 -55.62
CA GLU A 447 -14.09 20.12 -56.83
C GLU A 447 -14.38 18.81 -57.59
N LYS A 448 -14.52 17.69 -56.88
CA LYS A 448 -14.96 16.41 -57.42
C LYS A 448 -16.34 16.48 -58.08
N MET A 449 -17.32 17.15 -57.46
CA MET A 449 -18.64 17.38 -58.07
C MET A 449 -18.56 18.26 -59.33
N LYS A 450 -17.64 19.23 -59.37
CA LYS A 450 -17.37 20.01 -60.59
C LYS A 450 -16.78 19.13 -61.69
N LEU A 451 -15.71 18.38 -61.40
CA LEU A 451 -15.07 17.47 -62.36
C LEU A 451 -16.04 16.39 -62.89
N GLN A 452 -16.94 15.87 -62.04
CA GLN A 452 -18.04 14.99 -62.43
C GLN A 452 -18.96 15.67 -63.47
N THR A 453 -19.32 16.94 -63.24
CA THR A 453 -20.16 17.74 -64.14
C THR A 453 -19.47 18.04 -65.46
N ASP A 454 -18.18 18.42 -65.41
CA ASP A 454 -17.35 18.72 -66.58
C ASP A 454 -17.17 17.44 -67.44
N PHE A 455 -16.92 16.28 -66.81
CA PHE A 455 -16.86 14.98 -67.49
C PHE A 455 -18.19 14.59 -68.16
N GLU A 456 -19.32 14.80 -67.49
CA GLU A 456 -20.63 14.58 -68.09
C GLU A 456 -20.90 15.52 -69.28
N SER A 457 -20.37 16.73 -69.26
CA SER A 457 -20.46 17.67 -70.38
C SER A 457 -19.63 17.21 -71.57
N LEU A 458 -18.35 16.86 -71.35
CA LEU A 458 -17.48 16.31 -72.40
C LEU A 458 -18.05 15.02 -73.01
N ASN A 459 -18.68 14.16 -72.21
CA ASN A 459 -19.26 12.92 -72.72
C ASN A 459 -20.53 13.17 -73.57
N LYS A 460 -21.30 14.24 -73.29
CA LYS A 460 -22.42 14.70 -74.14
C LYS A 460 -21.89 15.30 -75.45
N GLU A 461 -20.85 16.12 -75.38
CA GLU A 461 -20.19 16.72 -76.55
C GLU A 461 -19.56 15.66 -77.47
N LYS A 462 -18.83 14.70 -76.89
CA LYS A 462 -18.34 13.51 -77.58
C LYS A 462 -19.47 12.78 -78.32
N SER A 463 -20.59 12.53 -77.66
CA SER A 463 -21.73 11.85 -78.28
C SER A 463 -22.35 12.68 -79.41
N ALA A 464 -22.38 14.01 -79.32
CA ALA A 464 -22.79 14.87 -80.43
C ALA A 464 -21.83 14.73 -81.63
N ILE A 465 -20.52 14.76 -81.39
CA ILE A 465 -19.48 14.56 -82.43
C ILE A 465 -19.58 13.17 -83.06
N GLU A 466 -19.84 12.11 -82.29
CA GLU A 466 -20.07 10.75 -82.81
C GLU A 466 -21.31 10.70 -83.73
N ASN A 467 -22.39 11.39 -83.38
CA ASN A 467 -23.59 11.52 -84.22
C ASN A 467 -23.32 12.32 -85.51
N ASP A 468 -22.56 13.42 -85.43
CA ASP A 468 -22.17 14.21 -86.61
C ASP A 468 -21.23 13.42 -87.53
N ILE A 469 -20.31 12.62 -86.99
CA ILE A 469 -19.47 11.69 -87.75
C ILE A 469 -20.35 10.64 -88.46
N CYS A 470 -21.37 10.08 -87.81
CA CYS A 470 -22.34 9.19 -88.45
C CYS A 470 -23.13 9.90 -89.57
N SER A 471 -23.58 11.14 -89.34
CA SER A 471 -24.29 11.98 -90.33
C SER A 471 -23.42 12.30 -91.56
N LEU A 472 -22.14 12.63 -91.34
CA LEU A 472 -21.17 12.89 -92.40
C LEU A 472 -20.80 11.61 -93.16
N ASN A 473 -20.64 10.47 -92.48
CA ASN A 473 -20.41 9.18 -93.13
C ASN A 473 -21.61 8.73 -93.99
N LEU A 474 -22.85 8.99 -93.55
CA LEU A 474 -24.06 8.72 -94.33
C LEU A 474 -24.13 9.62 -95.57
N LYS A 475 -23.87 10.94 -95.42
CA LYS A 475 -23.77 11.88 -96.55
C LYS A 475 -22.69 11.46 -97.55
N LYS A 476 -21.54 11.00 -97.04
CA LYS A 476 -20.46 10.44 -97.85
C LYS A 476 -20.93 9.21 -98.65
N THR A 477 -21.61 8.24 -98.03
CA THR A 477 -22.09 7.05 -98.76
C THR A 477 -23.13 7.41 -99.82
N ILE A 478 -23.99 8.39 -99.54
CA ILE A 478 -24.95 8.91 -100.53
C ILE A 478 -24.20 9.53 -101.72
N LEU A 479 -23.23 10.42 -101.47
CA LEU A 479 -22.41 11.04 -102.52
C LEU A 479 -21.58 10.02 -103.31
N GLU A 480 -21.03 9.00 -102.65
CA GLU A 480 -20.34 7.88 -103.32
C GLU A 480 -21.31 7.12 -104.25
N SER A 481 -22.55 6.87 -103.81
CA SER A 481 -23.58 6.24 -104.65
C SER A 481 -24.10 7.15 -105.79
N GLU A 482 -24.13 8.46 -105.62
CA GLU A 482 -24.43 9.42 -106.69
C GLU A 482 -23.30 9.49 -107.72
N ILE A 483 -22.04 9.50 -107.27
CA ILE A 483 -20.85 9.44 -108.15
C ILE A 483 -20.85 8.14 -108.95
N GLU A 484 -21.15 7.00 -108.32
CA GLU A 484 -21.27 5.71 -109.01
C GLU A 484 -22.46 5.69 -109.98
N SER A 485 -23.60 6.27 -109.61
CA SER A 485 -24.76 6.44 -110.50
C SER A 485 -24.44 7.33 -111.71
N LEU A 486 -23.71 8.43 -111.52
CA LEU A 486 -23.24 9.32 -112.58
C LEU A 486 -22.22 8.64 -113.49
N ASN A 487 -21.31 7.82 -112.94
CA ASN A 487 -20.39 7.01 -113.72
C ASN A 487 -21.12 5.94 -114.55
N ASN A 488 -22.16 5.31 -114.00
CA ASN A 488 -23.01 4.35 -114.71
C ASN A 488 -23.85 5.03 -115.81
N LEU A 489 -24.35 6.25 -115.58
CA LEU A 489 -24.98 7.09 -116.62
C LEU A 489 -24.00 7.51 -117.72
N LYS A 490 -22.76 7.83 -117.37
CA LYS A 490 -21.69 8.16 -118.32
C LYS A 490 -21.31 6.94 -119.17
N SER A 491 -21.20 5.77 -118.54
CA SER A 491 -20.91 4.49 -119.20
C SER A 491 -22.03 4.07 -120.16
N THR A 492 -23.30 4.12 -119.73
CA THR A 492 -24.44 3.80 -120.59
C THR A 492 -24.60 4.79 -121.75
N ARG A 493 -24.37 6.09 -121.55
CA ARG A 493 -24.40 7.09 -122.63
C ARG A 493 -23.34 6.80 -123.70
N LEU A 494 -22.10 6.50 -123.30
CA LEU A 494 -21.03 6.06 -124.21
C LEU A 494 -21.37 4.74 -124.93
N GLY A 495 -22.02 3.80 -124.24
CA GLY A 495 -22.50 2.55 -124.85
C GLY A 495 -23.59 2.75 -125.91
N THR A 496 -24.54 3.67 -125.69
CA THR A 496 -25.63 3.94 -126.64
C THR A 496 -25.18 4.67 -127.92
N GLU A 497 -24.06 5.38 -127.87
CA GLU A 497 -23.57 6.19 -128.99
C GLU A 497 -22.67 5.39 -129.96
N ALA A 498 -22.23 4.19 -129.56
CA ALA A 498 -21.37 3.30 -130.34
C ALA A 498 -22.12 2.23 -131.19
N LEU A 499 -23.43 2.07 -131.04
CA LEU A 499 -24.23 0.99 -131.65
C LEU A 499 -25.23 1.44 -132.73
N ARG A 500 -24.86 2.46 -133.52
CA ARG A 500 -25.60 2.88 -134.72
C ARG A 500 -24.72 2.89 -135.98
N LEU A 501 -24.31 1.72 -136.48
CA LEU A 501 -23.93 1.53 -137.91
C LEU A 501 -23.65 0.06 -138.30
N THR A 502 -24.66 -0.83 -138.24
CA THR A 502 -24.79 -1.99 -139.17
C THR A 502 -26.19 -2.63 -139.06
N TYR A 503 -26.69 -3.16 -140.18
CA TYR A 503 -28.01 -3.80 -140.39
C TYR A 503 -27.88 -5.35 -140.36
N PRO A 504 -28.96 -6.17 -140.36
CA PRO A 504 -30.37 -5.94 -139.97
C PRO A 504 -30.97 -7.04 -139.03
N GLU A 505 -32.26 -6.91 -138.69
CA GLU A 505 -33.16 -8.01 -138.24
C GLU A 505 -33.43 -9.06 -139.37
N PRO A 506 -34.03 -10.27 -139.15
CA PRO A 506 -35.00 -10.62 -138.07
C PRO A 506 -34.99 -12.08 -137.49
N SER A 507 -36.02 -12.36 -136.67
CA SER A 507 -36.77 -13.64 -136.47
C SER A 507 -36.48 -14.60 -135.29
N LEU A 508 -37.48 -14.71 -134.39
CA LEU A 508 -38.19 -15.93 -133.90
C LEU A 508 -37.38 -17.26 -133.84
N ASN A 509 -37.21 -17.96 -132.69
CA ASN A 509 -38.27 -18.69 -131.98
C ASN A 509 -37.80 -19.42 -130.68
N GLU A 510 -38.76 -19.66 -129.77
CA GLU A 510 -39.01 -20.80 -128.85
C GLU A 510 -37.92 -21.65 -128.08
N ASN A 511 -38.26 -21.94 -126.80
CA ASN A 511 -38.09 -23.21 -126.03
C ASN A 511 -36.67 -23.74 -125.65
N GLY A 512 -36.37 -23.90 -124.33
CA GLY A 512 -35.00 -24.28 -123.84
C GLY A 512 -34.77 -25.18 -122.60
N LYS A 513 -35.49 -25.03 -121.45
CA LYS A 513 -35.45 -25.88 -120.21
C LYS A 513 -34.13 -26.06 -119.38
N ARG A 514 -34.30 -25.96 -118.04
CA ARG A 514 -33.46 -26.54 -116.93
C ARG A 514 -32.10 -25.83 -116.67
N LYS A 515 -31.42 -25.96 -115.51
CA LYS A 515 -31.51 -26.93 -114.37
C LYS A 515 -31.00 -26.30 -113.04
N ALA A 516 -31.40 -26.84 -111.88
CA ALA A 516 -30.82 -26.55 -110.54
C ALA A 516 -29.79 -27.62 -110.11
N PRO A 517 -28.95 -27.36 -109.09
CA PRO A 517 -29.15 -27.84 -107.69
C PRO A 517 -29.02 -26.70 -106.64
N GLU A 518 -29.53 -26.73 -105.40
CA GLU A 518 -29.24 -27.58 -104.21
C GLU A 518 -27.76 -27.53 -103.72
N SER A 519 -27.41 -27.38 -102.43
CA SER A 519 -28.15 -27.04 -101.18
C SER A 519 -27.15 -26.35 -100.18
N ARG A 520 -27.03 -26.44 -98.83
CA ARG A 520 -27.59 -27.29 -97.76
C ARG A 520 -27.24 -26.81 -96.31
N ILE A 521 -28.23 -26.41 -95.47
CA ILE A 521 -28.23 -26.56 -93.96
C ILE A 521 -27.19 -25.68 -93.17
N GLU A 522 -27.27 -25.34 -91.85
CA GLU A 522 -28.06 -25.74 -90.65
C GLU A 522 -28.62 -24.54 -89.83
N LYS A 523 -29.51 -24.86 -88.89
CA LYS A 523 -30.09 -24.04 -87.79
C LYS A 523 -29.04 -23.81 -86.66
N GLN A 524 -29.21 -23.06 -85.56
CA GLN A 524 -30.33 -23.02 -84.59
C GLN A 524 -30.41 -21.73 -83.72
N LYS A 525 -31.62 -21.47 -83.19
CA LYS A 525 -31.96 -20.67 -81.98
C LYS A 525 -32.09 -21.66 -80.78
N PRO A 526 -32.07 -21.30 -79.45
CA PRO A 526 -32.91 -20.22 -78.89
C PRO A 526 -32.59 -19.59 -77.50
N ARG A 527 -33.50 -18.67 -77.10
CA ARG A 527 -34.08 -18.42 -75.73
C ARG A 527 -33.36 -17.57 -74.65
N ARG A 528 -34.15 -16.59 -74.19
CA ARG A 528 -34.09 -15.79 -72.93
C ARG A 528 -33.88 -16.63 -71.65
N LYS A 529 -33.28 -16.04 -70.60
CA LYS A 529 -33.98 -15.76 -69.30
C LYS A 529 -33.16 -14.93 -68.27
N SER A 530 -33.75 -13.80 -67.84
CA SER A 530 -33.93 -13.26 -66.47
C SER A 530 -32.87 -13.38 -65.34
N LEU A 531 -32.88 -12.36 -64.47
CA LEU A 531 -32.26 -12.19 -63.13
C LEU A 531 -30.80 -11.69 -63.15
N LYS A 532 -30.36 -10.86 -62.20
CA LYS A 532 -31.09 -10.22 -61.08
C LYS A 532 -31.35 -8.74 -61.34
#